data_AF-A0A2W6DLZ5-F1
#
_entry.id   AF-A0A2W6DLZ5-F1
#
_cell.length_a   1.000
_cell.length_b   1.000
_cell.length_c   1.000
_cell.angle_alpha   90.00
_cell.angle_beta   90.00
_cell.angle_gamma   90.00
#
_symmetry.space_group_name_H-M   'P 1'
#
loop_
_entity.id
_entity.type
_entity.pdbx_description
1 polymer ?
#
loop_
_entity_poly.entity_id
_entity_poly.type
_entity_poly.pdbx_seq_one_letter_code
_entity_poly.pdbx_strand_id
1 'polypeptide(L)' 'LHTSHLGEQEPSAEARTLADEIRRAWTKFAVHGDPGWAAYRTDQRLTRLLDTDPSTAPYPEEPSRRIWNGHCFDPFDLL' A
#
# COMPACT_ATOMS: atom_id res chain seq x y z
N LEU A 1 13.84 -20.00 24.11
CA LEU A 1 14.29 -19.06 23.06
C LEU A 1 13.52 -19.41 21.79
N HIS A 2 12.55 -18.58 21.40
CA HIS A 2 11.69 -18.81 20.23
C HIS A 2 12.33 -18.13 19.02
N THR A 3 13.22 -18.84 18.34
CA THR A 3 13.86 -18.36 17.11
C THR A 3 12.83 -18.50 15.99
N SER A 4 12.06 -17.44 15.71
CA SER A 4 11.10 -17.47 14.61
C SER A 4 11.85 -17.58 13.27
N HIS A 5 11.68 -18.71 12.59
CA HIS A 5 12.08 -18.95 11.20
C HIS A 5 11.20 -18.11 10.26
N LEU A 6 11.49 -16.82 10.13
CA LEU A 6 10.82 -15.92 9.19
C LEU A 6 10.99 -16.31 7.70
N GLY A 7 11.86 -17.28 7.39
CA GLY A 7 12.16 -17.72 6.02
C GLY A 7 11.79 -19.16 5.68
N GLU A 8 11.27 -19.97 6.61
CA GLU A 8 10.98 -21.39 6.34
C GLU A 8 9.49 -21.67 6.09
N GLN A 9 8.61 -20.70 6.34
CA GLN A 9 7.18 -20.87 6.13
C GLN A 9 6.81 -20.43 4.72
N GLU A 10 6.23 -21.37 3.96
CA GLU A 10 5.65 -21.07 2.65
C GLU A 10 4.64 -19.93 2.75
N PRO A 11 4.67 -18.93 1.85
CA PRO A 11 3.67 -17.88 1.82
C PRO A 11 2.26 -18.47 1.71
N SER A 12 1.26 -17.78 2.27
CA SER A 12 -0.13 -18.21 2.10
C SER A 12 -0.58 -18.10 0.64
N ALA A 13 -1.68 -18.75 0.30
CA ALA A 13 -2.28 -18.61 -1.03
C ALA A 13 -2.72 -17.17 -1.30
N GLU A 14 -3.25 -16.45 -0.29
CA GLU A 14 -3.61 -15.04 -0.42
C GLU A 14 -2.37 -14.18 -0.67
N ALA A 15 -1.28 -14.42 0.07
CA ALA A 15 -0.03 -13.67 -0.11
C ALA A 15 0.56 -13.86 -1.52
N ARG A 16 0.54 -15.09 -2.05
CA ARG A 16 0.96 -15.35 -3.44
C ARG A 16 0.07 -14.64 -4.45
N THR A 17 -1.24 -14.66 -4.23
CA THR A 17 -2.22 -13.99 -5.11
C THR A 17 -2.00 -12.48 -5.12
N LEU A 18 -1.81 -11.87 -3.95
CA LEU A 18 -1.53 -10.45 -3.80
C LEU A 18 -0.19 -10.05 -4.46
N ALA A 19 0.87 -10.84 -4.24
CA ALA A 19 2.16 -10.60 -4.87
C ALA A 19 2.07 -10.61 -6.41
N ASP A 20 1.27 -11.53 -6.94
CA ASP A 20 0.99 -11.65 -8.36
C ASP A 20 0.25 -10.44 -8.93
N GLU A 21 -0.70 -9.89 -8.18
CA GLU A 21 -1.38 -8.63 -8.54
C GLU A 21 -0.39 -7.47 -8.58
N ILE A 22 0.38 -7.28 -7.49
CA ILE A 22 1.35 -6.19 -7.36
C ILE A 22 2.34 -6.23 -8.53
N ARG A 23 2.91 -7.41 -8.82
CA ARG A 23 3.87 -7.57 -9.91
C ARG A 23 3.26 -7.24 -11.27
N ARG A 24 2.03 -7.68 -11.54
CA ARG A 24 1.32 -7.37 -12.79
C ARG A 24 1.05 -5.87 -12.92
N ALA A 25 0.56 -5.23 -11.86
CA ALA A 25 0.26 -3.80 -11.86
C ALA A 25 1.53 -2.96 -12.06
N TRP A 26 2.62 -3.28 -11.37
CA TRP A 26 3.90 -2.58 -11.53
C TRP A 26 4.47 -2.74 -12.93
N THR A 27 4.35 -3.93 -13.52
CA THR A 27 4.80 -4.17 -14.90
C THR A 27 3.98 -3.32 -15.88
N LYS A 28 2.64 -3.30 -15.76
CA LYS A 28 1.79 -2.46 -16.63
C LYS A 28 2.09 -0.98 -16.48
N PHE A 29 2.29 -0.52 -15.25
CA PHE A 29 2.67 0.87 -14.99
C PHE A 29 4.02 1.23 -15.62
N ALA A 30 5.05 0.38 -15.46
CA ALA A 30 6.36 0.65 -16.03
C ALA A 30 6.34 0.69 -17.57
N VAL A 31 5.49 -0.11 -18.21
CA VAL A 31 5.40 -0.17 -19.68
C VAL A 31 4.47 0.91 -20.25
N HIS A 32 3.37 1.24 -19.56
CA HIS A 32 2.27 2.03 -20.13
C HIS A 32 1.90 3.29 -19.32
N GLY A 33 2.46 3.47 -18.12
CA GLY A 33 2.06 4.51 -17.18
C GLY A 33 0.72 4.26 -16.48
N ASP A 34 0.09 3.11 -16.69
CA ASP A 34 -1.21 2.73 -16.11
C ASP A 34 -1.11 1.37 -15.38
N PRO A 35 -1.28 1.32 -14.04
CA PRO A 35 -1.28 0.08 -13.29
C PRO A 35 -2.57 -0.74 -13.45
N GLY A 36 -3.63 -0.17 -14.03
CA GLY A 36 -4.94 -0.80 -14.21
C GLY A 36 -5.99 -0.42 -13.16
N TRP A 37 -5.75 0.63 -12.37
CA TRP A 37 -6.73 1.19 -11.42
C TRP A 37 -6.77 2.71 -11.51
N ALA A 38 -7.83 3.30 -10.95
CA ALA A 38 -8.05 4.74 -10.99
C ALA A 38 -6.85 5.54 -10.44
N ALA A 39 -6.44 6.57 -11.17
CA ALA A 39 -5.40 7.48 -10.73
C ALA A 39 -5.84 8.28 -9.49
N TYR A 40 -4.89 8.57 -8.61
CA TYR A 40 -5.15 9.42 -7.45
C TYR A 40 -5.54 10.83 -7.89
N ARG A 41 -6.65 11.33 -7.36
CA ARG A 41 -7.09 12.72 -7.49
C ARG A 41 -7.46 13.29 -6.13
N THR A 42 -7.19 14.57 -5.89
CA THR A 42 -7.33 15.18 -4.56
C THR A 42 -8.78 15.39 -4.12
N ASP A 43 -9.72 15.40 -5.05
CA ASP A 43 -11.16 15.52 -4.81
C ASP A 43 -11.77 14.21 -4.28
N GLN A 44 -11.36 13.06 -4.82
CA GLN A 44 -11.90 11.74 -4.44
C GLN A 44 -10.96 10.93 -3.55
N ARG A 45 -9.65 11.16 -3.66
CA ARG A 45 -8.57 10.46 -2.95
C ARG A 45 -8.71 8.94 -3.01
N LEU A 46 -9.02 8.41 -4.19
CA LEU A 46 -9.10 6.97 -4.39
C LEU A 46 -7.71 6.33 -4.23
N THR A 47 -7.68 5.26 -3.45
CA THR A 47 -6.47 4.51 -3.10
C THR A 47 -6.69 3.03 -3.41
N ARG A 48 -5.68 2.39 -4.00
CA ARG A 48 -5.65 0.94 -4.15
C ARG A 48 -5.33 0.31 -2.78
N LEU A 49 -6.28 -0.42 -2.22
CA LEU A 49 -6.11 -1.22 -1.02
C LEU A 49 -5.56 -2.59 -1.45
N LEU A 50 -4.30 -2.83 -1.09
CA LEU A 50 -3.58 -4.07 -1.38
C LEU A 50 -3.66 -4.97 -0.13
N ASP A 51 -4.72 -5.76 -0.05
CA ASP A 51 -4.99 -6.73 1.01
C ASP A 51 -5.36 -8.08 0.37
N THR A 52 -5.76 -9.06 1.17
CA THR A 52 -6.30 -10.35 0.74
C THR A 52 -7.44 -10.24 -0.28
N ASP A 53 -8.27 -9.19 -0.19
CA ASP A 53 -9.25 -8.79 -1.21
C ASP A 53 -8.92 -7.38 -1.75
N PRO A 54 -8.17 -7.30 -2.87
CA PRO A 54 -7.72 -6.03 -3.42
C PRO A 54 -8.83 -5.16 -4.01
N SER A 55 -9.02 -3.96 -3.47
CA SER A 55 -10.07 -3.03 -3.88
C SER A 55 -9.55 -1.61 -4.11
N THR A 56 -10.34 -0.77 -4.77
CA THR A 56 -10.03 0.66 -4.92
C THR A 56 -11.15 1.45 -4.27
N ALA A 57 -10.83 2.23 -3.24
CA ALA A 57 -11.79 2.92 -2.41
C ALA A 57 -11.26 4.31 -2.02
N PRO A 58 -12.13 5.24 -1.54
CA PRO A 58 -11.66 6.48 -0.91
C PRO A 58 -10.65 6.18 0.20
N TYR A 59 -9.67 7.06 0.37
CA TYR A 59 -8.60 6.88 1.35
C TYR A 59 -9.15 6.64 2.76
N PRO A 60 -8.92 5.46 3.37
CA PRO A 60 -9.54 5.10 4.64
C PRO A 60 -9.02 5.94 5.81
N GLU A 61 -7.75 6.36 5.77
CA GLU A 61 -7.10 7.15 6.83
C GLU A 61 -7.30 8.67 6.66
N GLU A 62 -8.37 9.07 5.99
CA GLU A 62 -8.79 10.47 5.88
C GLU A 62 -8.97 11.17 7.24
N PRO A 63 -9.49 10.52 8.31
CA PRO A 63 -9.54 11.11 9.65
C PRO A 63 -8.14 11.45 10.18
N SER A 64 -7.18 10.54 10.06
CA SER A 64 -5.79 10.76 10.49
C SER A 64 -5.16 11.91 9.71
N ARG A 65 -5.32 11.93 8.38
CA ARG A 65 -4.84 13.04 7.53
C ARG A 65 -5.34 14.40 7.99
N ARG A 66 -6.61 14.50 8.41
CA ARG A 66 -7.20 15.76 8.89
C ARG A 66 -6.63 16.19 10.24
N ILE A 67 -6.42 15.26 11.16
CA ILE A 67 -5.80 15.55 12.47
C ILE A 67 -4.42 16.15 12.27
N TRP A 68 -3.61 15.57 11.38
CA TRP A 68 -2.23 15.98 11.18
C TRP A 68 -2.04 17.06 10.12
N ASN A 69 -3.11 17.52 9.47
CA ASN A 69 -3.02 18.53 8.42
C ASN A 69 -2.52 19.87 8.98
N GLY A 70 -1.40 20.37 8.47
CA GLY A 70 -0.78 21.61 8.93
C GLY A 70 0.12 21.46 10.17
N HIS A 71 0.30 20.24 10.68
CA HIS A 71 1.31 19.95 11.70
C HIS A 71 2.66 19.67 11.02
N CYS A 72 3.65 20.52 11.26
CA CYS A 72 5.04 20.24 10.92
C CYS A 72 5.71 19.54 12.11
N PHE A 73 6.38 18.42 11.85
CA PHE A 73 7.21 17.73 12.84
C PHE A 73 8.67 18.02 12.52
N ASP A 74 9.39 18.56 13.50
CA ASP A 74 10.84 18.61 13.41
C ASP A 74 11.40 17.17 13.51
N PRO A 75 12.38 16.79 12.68
CA PRO A 75 13.02 15.49 12.82
C PRO A 75 13.65 15.38 14.21
N PHE A 76 13.56 14.20 14.81
CA PHE A 76 14.28 13.93 16.05
C PHE A 76 15.78 14.07 15.82
N ASP A 77 16.45 14.78 16.73
CA ASP A 77 17.91 14.89 16.71
C ASP A 77 18.51 13.51 17.05
N LEU A 78 19.38 12.98 16.19
CA LEU A 78 19.95 11.63 16.30
C LEU A 78 21.25 11.60 17.13
N LEU A 79 21.50 12.64 17.95
CA LEU A 79 22.73 12.83 18.72
C LEU A 79 22.88 11.82 19.87
#